data_AF-A0A527GID4-F1
#
_entry.id   AF-A0A527GID4-F1
#
_cell.length_a   1.000
_cell.length_b   1.000
_cell.length_c   1.000
_cell.angle_alpha   90.00
_cell.angle_beta   90.00
_cell.angle_gamma   90.00
#
_symmetry.space_group_name_H-M   'P 1'
#
loop_
_entity.id
_entity.type
_entity.pdbx_description
1 polymer ?
#
loop_
_entity_poly.entity_id
_entity_poly.type
_entity_poly.pdbx_seq_one_letter_code
_entity_poly.pdbx_strand_id
1 'polypeptide(L)'
;DMNTNAANALLKNLEEPPARTLFILIVHAPGSLLPTIRSRCQVVRLNPLDADDLMTVLETTEPAPPGDPAARAALVGRAGGSARNAILL
;
A
#
# COMPACT_ATOMS: atom_id res chain seq x y z
N ASP A 1 -2.88 17.16 -2.26
CA ASP A 1 -1.74 17.37 -1.33
C ASP A 1 -2.18 17.98 -0.01
N MET A 2 -1.48 17.61 1.06
CA MET A 2 -1.72 18.15 2.40
C MET A 2 -0.97 19.46 2.57
N ASN A 3 -1.71 20.57 2.74
CA ASN A 3 -1.10 21.86 3.08
C ASN A 3 -0.72 21.93 4.57
N THR A 4 0.03 22.96 4.96
CA THR A 4 0.52 23.15 6.33
C THR A 4 -0.60 23.19 7.37
N ASN A 5 -1.72 23.84 7.05
CA ASN A 5 -2.85 23.96 7.98
C ASN A 5 -3.50 22.59 8.24
N ALA A 6 -3.71 21.80 7.19
CA ALA A 6 -4.22 20.44 7.30
C ALA A 6 -3.26 19.54 8.09
N ALA A 7 -1.95 19.66 7.85
CA ALA A 7 -0.92 18.90 8.56
C ALA A 7 -0.93 19.19 10.07
N ASN A 8 -1.03 20.47 10.45
CA ASN A 8 -1.08 20.88 11.86
C ASN A 8 -2.38 20.45 12.54
N ALA A 9 -3.52 20.53 11.83
CA ALA A 9 -4.79 20.07 12.37
C ALA A 9 -4.77 18.54 12.62
N LEU A 10 -4.20 17.78 11.69
CA LEU A 10 -4.00 16.34 11.85
C LEU A 10 -3.07 16.04 13.03
N LEU A 11 -1.97 16.79 13.19
CA LEU A 11 -1.01 16.59 14.28
C LEU A 11 -1.67 16.68 15.66
N LYS A 12 -2.56 17.66 15.87
CA LYS A 12 -3.31 17.79 17.13
C LYS A 12 -4.13 16.53 17.45
N ASN A 13 -4.80 15.98 16.44
CA ASN A 13 -5.60 14.75 16.60
C ASN A 13 -4.74 13.50 16.80
N LEU A 14 -3.50 13.48 16.29
CA LEU A 14 -2.56 12.38 16.54
C LEU A 14 -1.95 12.45 17.94
N GLU A 15 -1.80 13.65 18.52
CA GLU A 15 -1.29 13.87 19.87
C GLU A 15 -2.31 13.53 20.95
N GLU A 16 -3.54 13.98 20.76
CA GLU A 16 -4.65 13.76 21.69
C GLU A 16 -5.80 13.09 20.93
N PRO A 17 -5.67 11.80 20.60
CA PRO A 17 -6.67 11.10 19.81
C PRO A 17 -7.99 11.01 20.57
N PRO A 18 -9.14 11.25 19.91
CA PRO A 18 -10.44 11.02 20.52
C PRO A 18 -10.60 9.56 20.96
N ALA A 19 -11.37 9.34 22.03
CA ALA A 19 -11.62 8.00 22.53
C ALA A 19 -12.14 7.07 21.42
N ARG A 20 -11.60 5.84 21.35
CA ARG A 20 -11.95 4.82 20.36
C ARG A 20 -11.68 5.19 18.90
N THR A 21 -10.59 5.92 18.64
CA THR A 21 -10.19 6.29 17.28
C THR A 21 -8.95 5.53 16.83
N LEU A 22 -8.96 5.01 15.60
CA LEU A 22 -7.79 4.47 14.90
C LEU A 22 -7.53 5.31 13.64
N PHE A 23 -6.33 5.87 13.53
CA PHE A 23 -5.90 6.57 12.32
C PHE A 23 -5.12 5.62 11.42
N ILE A 24 -5.51 5.54 10.15
CA ILE A 24 -4.78 4.84 9.09
C ILE A 24 -4.40 5.86 8.03
N LEU A 25 -3.10 6.08 7.84
CA LEU A 25 -2.57 7.04 6.89
C LEU A 25 -1.94 6.29 5.71
N ILE A 26 -2.43 6.54 4.49
CA ILE A 26 -1.87 5.98 3.26
C ILE A 26 -1.01 7.06 2.60
N VAL A 27 0.27 6.76 2.41
CA VAL A 27 1.25 7.73 1.91
C VAL A 27 2.14 7.10 0.85
N HIS A 28 2.26 7.75 -0.31
CA HIS A 28 3.06 7.26 -1.43
C HIS A 28 4.54 7.68 -1.32
N ALA A 29 4.81 8.81 -0.64
CA ALA A 29 6.15 9.32 -0.40
C ALA A 29 6.34 9.64 1.10
N PRO A 30 6.81 8.69 1.94
CA PRO A 30 6.95 8.90 3.38
C PRO A 30 7.84 10.09 3.77
N GLY A 31 8.77 10.49 2.89
CA GLY A 31 9.62 11.66 3.07
C GLY A 31 8.90 13.00 2.96
N SER A 32 7.72 13.04 2.34
CA SER A 32 6.91 14.27 2.26
C SER A 32 6.11 14.54 3.53
N LEU A 33 6.03 13.58 4.45
CA LEU A 33 5.40 13.78 5.75
C LEU A 33 6.33 14.55 6.69
N LEU A 34 5.72 15.49 7.43
CA LEU A 34 6.41 16.17 8.52
C LEU A 34 6.96 15.16 9.54
N PRO A 35 8.20 15.33 10.01
CA PRO A 35 8.79 14.44 11.02
C PRO A 35 7.92 14.25 12.28
N THR A 36 7.16 15.29 12.66
CA THR A 36 6.26 15.29 13.81
C THR A 36 5.06 14.36 13.66
N ILE A 37 4.53 14.22 12.45
CA ILE A 37 3.48 13.24 12.13
C ILE A 37 4.09 11.84 12.16
N ARG A 38 5.23 11.65 11.49
CA ARG A 38 5.91 10.35 11.40
C ARG A 38 6.28 9.78 12.77
N SER A 39 6.70 10.62 13.71
CA SER A 39 7.08 10.18 15.07
C SER A 39 5.89 9.68 15.91
N ARG A 40 4.65 9.97 15.50
CA ARG A 40 3.41 9.60 16.20
C ARG A 40 2.64 8.48 15.51
N CYS A 41 3.18 7.94 14.42
CA CYS A 41 2.57 6.85 13.68
C CYS A 41 3.50 5.63 13.67
N GLN A 42 2.91 4.45 13.78
CA GLN A 42 3.63 3.21 13.46
C GLN A 42 3.77 3.09 11.94
N VAL A 43 4.99 2.88 11.46
CA VAL A 43 5.23 2.65 10.02
C VAL A 43 4.98 1.18 9.71
N VAL A 44 3.97 0.93 8.88
CA VAL A 44 3.71 -0.36 8.26
C VAL A 44 4.11 -0.26 6.79
N ARG A 45 5.12 -1.03 6.38
CA ARG A 45 5.57 -1.06 4.99
C ARG A 45 4.80 -2.14 4.24
N LEU A 46 4.10 -1.73 3.19
CA LEU A 46 3.52 -2.64 2.21
C LEU A 46 4.58 -2.91 1.14
N ASN A 47 5.29 -4.04 1.29
CA ASN A 47 6.26 -4.47 0.30
C ASN A 47 5.52 -5.14 -0.88
N PRO A 48 6.13 -5.17 -2.07
CA PRO A 48 5.62 -5.98 -3.18
C PRO A 48 5.43 -7.43 -2.76
N LEU A 49 4.39 -8.08 -3.28
CA LEU A 49 4.17 -9.51 -3.08
C LEU A 49 5.28 -10.30 -3.76
N ASP A 50 5.64 -11.44 -3.17
CA ASP A 50 6.43 -12.43 -3.89
C ASP A 50 5.58 -13.14 -4.96
N ALA A 51 6.22 -14.04 -5.71
CA ALA A 51 5.57 -14.73 -6.81
C ALA A 51 4.39 -15.60 -6.35
N ASP A 52 4.53 -16.28 -5.23
CA ASP A 52 3.56 -17.26 -4.75
C ASP A 52 2.34 -16.55 -4.14
N ASP A 53 2.57 -15.50 -3.34
CA ASP A 53 1.51 -14.65 -2.80
C ASP A 53 0.76 -13.93 -3.91
N LEU A 54 1.48 -13.37 -4.90
CA LEU A 54 0.86 -12.72 -6.05
C LEU A 54 -0.02 -13.71 -6.82
N MET A 55 0.46 -14.93 -7.05
CA MET A 55 -0.33 -15.94 -7.73
C MET A 55 -1.58 -16.34 -6.94
N THR A 56 -1.45 -16.52 -5.63
CA THR A 56 -2.56 -16.83 -4.73
C THR A 56 -3.65 -15.76 -4.81
N VAL A 57 -3.26 -14.48 -4.83
CA VAL A 57 -4.21 -13.37 -5.01
C VAL A 57 -4.89 -13.44 -6.38
N LEU A 58 -4.11 -13.66 -7.45
CA LEU A 58 -4.65 -13.68 -8.81
C LEU A 58 -5.63 -14.82 -9.06
N GLU A 59 -5.43 -15.98 -8.43
CA GLU A 59 -6.37 -17.11 -8.50
C GLU A 59 -7.77 -16.77 -7.97
N THR A 60 -7.90 -15.71 -7.16
CA THR A 60 -9.19 -15.20 -6.66
C THR A 60 -9.78 -14.05 -7.49
N THR A 61 -9.12 -13.65 -8.57
CA THR A 61 -9.49 -12.48 -9.38
C THR A 61 -10.02 -12.88 -10.77
N GLU A 62 -10.78 -11.98 -11.39
CA GLU A 62 -11.19 -12.10 -12.78
C GLU A 62 -10.54 -10.98 -13.63
N PRO A 63 -9.89 -11.31 -14.77
CA PRO A 63 -9.70 -12.64 -15.32
C PRO A 63 -8.73 -13.50 -14.50
N ALA A 64 -8.97 -14.82 -14.51
CA ALA A 64 -8.07 -15.77 -13.87
C ALA A 64 -6.67 -15.72 -14.52
N PRO A 65 -5.59 -16.00 -13.76
CA PRO A 65 -4.24 -15.96 -14.29
C PRO A 65 -4.04 -17.02 -15.38
N PRO A 66 -3.06 -16.81 -16.29
CA PRO A 66 -2.76 -17.78 -17.35
C PRO A 66 -2.46 -19.17 -16.78
N GLY A 67 -3.00 -20.22 -17.41
CA GLY A 67 -2.68 -21.60 -17.05
C GLY A 67 -1.28 -22.04 -17.47
N ASP A 68 -0.71 -21.39 -18.50
CA ASP A 68 0.63 -21.69 -19.01
C ASP A 68 1.74 -21.20 -18.05
N PRO A 69 2.69 -22.06 -17.63
CA PRO A 69 3.76 -21.66 -16.72
C PRO A 69 4.65 -20.54 -17.24
N ALA A 70 4.95 -20.49 -18.54
CA ALA A 70 5.80 -19.45 -19.10
C ALA A 70 5.09 -18.09 -19.08
N ALA A 71 3.80 -18.06 -19.41
CA ALA A 71 2.96 -16.87 -19.29
C ALA A 71 2.84 -16.38 -17.83
N ARG A 72 2.69 -17.28 -16.84
CA ARG A 72 2.69 -16.91 -15.41
C ARG A 72 4.01 -16.25 -15.00
N ALA A 73 5.15 -16.85 -15.36
CA ALA A 73 6.46 -16.29 -15.02
C ALA A 73 6.66 -14.89 -15.63
N ALA A 74 6.24 -14.70 -16.89
CA ALA A 74 6.28 -13.40 -17.55
C ALA A 74 5.36 -12.37 -16.86
N LEU A 75 4.16 -12.77 -16.47
CA LEU A 75 3.21 -11.92 -15.76
C LEU A 75 3.77 -11.45 -14.41
N VAL A 76 4.26 -12.38 -13.58
CA VAL A 76 4.86 -12.07 -12.27
C VAL A 76 6.04 -11.11 -12.43
N GLY A 77 6.94 -11.38 -13.38
CA GLY A 77 8.09 -10.54 -13.65
C GLY A 77 7.72 -9.11 -14.05
N ARG A 78 6.66 -8.93 -14.85
CA ARG A 78 6.18 -7.61 -15.28
C ARG A 78 5.36 -6.88 -14.22
N ALA A 79 4.61 -7.62 -13.41
CA ALA A 79 3.77 -7.06 -12.36
C ALA A 79 4.60 -6.47 -11.20
N GLY A 80 5.80 -7.00 -10.97
CA GLY A 80 6.70 -6.53 -9.92
C GLY A 80 6.07 -6.61 -8.52
N GLY A 81 5.33 -7.69 -8.25
CA GLY A 81 4.62 -7.90 -6.99
C GLY A 81 3.34 -7.07 -6.79
N SER A 82 2.90 -6.31 -7.81
CA SER A 82 1.65 -5.54 -7.77
C SER A 82 0.49 -6.33 -8.39
N ALA A 83 -0.47 -6.74 -7.56
CA ALA A 83 -1.69 -7.41 -8.02
C ALA A 83 -2.47 -6.58 -9.05
N ARG A 84 -2.61 -5.27 -8.81
CA ARG A 84 -3.27 -4.37 -9.75
C ARG A 84 -2.58 -4.36 -11.12
N ASN A 85 -1.24 -4.29 -11.14
CA ASN A 85 -0.52 -4.27 -12.41
C ASN A 85 -0.67 -5.61 -13.14
N ALA A 86 -0.63 -6.74 -12.42
CA ALA A 86 -0.88 -8.05 -13.02
C ALA A 86 -2.27 -8.16 -13.65
N ILE A 87 -3.32 -7.70 -12.98
CA ILE A 87 -4.71 -7.77 -13.47
C ILE A 87 -4.92 -6.93 -14.75
N LEU A 88 -4.14 -5.86 -14.93
CA LEU A 88 -4.27 -4.93 -16.06
C LEU A 88 -3.38 -5.28 -17.27
N LEU A 89 -2.54 -6.32 -17.17
CA LEU A 89 -1.64 -6.77 -18.23
C LEU A 89 -2.28 -7.82 -19.14
#